data_AF-A0A376D7D6-F1
#
_entry.id   AF-A0A376D7D6-F1
#
_cell.length_a   1.000
_cell.length_b   1.000
_cell.length_c   1.000
_cell.angle_alpha   90.00
_cell.angle_beta   90.00
_cell.angle_gamma   90.00
#
_symmetry.space_group_name_H-M   'P 1'
#
loop_
_entity.id
_entity.type
_entity.pdbx_description
1 polymer ?
#
loop_
_entity_poly.entity_id
_entity_poly.type
_entity_poly.pdbx_seq_one_letter_code
_entity_poly.pdbx_strand_id
1 'polypeptide(L)'
;MGDPWFKQKDLFRRCGVVCFSSNYELYADMSNRVMSTLEELSPRVEIYSIDEAFCDLTGVHNCRDLTDFGREICATVLQRTHLTVGVGIAQTKTLAKLANHAAKKMAAADGRGGGFIKSGTPA
;
A
#
# COMPACT_ATOMS: atom_id res chain seq x y z
N MET A 1 0.56 3.11 18.12
CA MET A 1 1.92 3.29 17.59
C MET A 1 2.46 4.58 18.21
N GLY A 2 3.69 4.60 18.72
CA GLY A 2 4.31 5.82 19.26
C GLY A 2 4.56 5.85 20.77
N ASP A 3 4.25 4.79 21.52
CA ASP A 3 4.69 4.70 22.92
C ASP A 3 6.22 4.66 23.01
N PRO A 4 6.84 5.44 23.90
CA PRO A 4 8.30 5.41 24.08
C PRO A 4 8.81 4.03 24.46
N TRP A 5 9.91 3.60 23.83
CA TRP A 5 10.56 2.30 24.07
C TRP A 5 10.74 1.99 25.56
N PHE A 6 11.24 2.95 26.33
CA PHE A 6 11.57 2.74 27.73
C PHE A 6 10.36 2.37 28.60
N LYS A 7 9.13 2.72 28.16
CA LYS A 7 7.88 2.35 28.85
C LYS A 7 7.46 0.90 28.57
N GLN A 8 7.84 0.35 27.42
CA GLN A 8 7.37 -0.95 26.93
C GLN A 8 8.47 -2.03 26.90
N LYS A 9 9.73 -1.66 27.16
CA LYS A 9 10.92 -2.54 27.03
C LYS A 9 10.78 -3.90 27.73
N ASP A 10 10.18 -3.95 28.92
CA ASP A 10 10.08 -5.19 29.69
C ASP A 10 9.00 -6.11 29.14
N LEU A 11 7.89 -5.54 28.65
CA LEU A 11 6.86 -6.28 27.92
C LEU A 11 7.44 -6.86 26.63
N PHE A 12 8.13 -6.04 25.85
CA PHE A 12 8.74 -6.45 24.58
C PHE A 12 9.79 -7.55 24.77
N ARG A 13 10.62 -7.48 25.82
CA ARG A 13 11.55 -8.55 26.17
C ARG A 13 10.84 -9.85 26.54
N ARG A 14 9.78 -9.79 27.36
CA ARG A 14 8.99 -10.99 27.72
C ARG A 14 8.34 -11.66 26.53
N CYS A 15 7.90 -10.87 25.54
CA CYS A 15 7.28 -11.36 24.32
C CYS A 15 8.29 -11.73 23.23
N GLY A 16 9.61 -11.67 23.49
CA GLY A 16 10.63 -12.01 22.50
C GLY A 16 10.70 -11.04 21.30
N VAL A 17 10.26 -9.80 21.47
CA VAL A 17 10.28 -8.78 20.41
C VAL A 17 11.72 -8.37 20.10
N VAL A 18 12.09 -8.44 18.82
CA VAL A 18 13.39 -7.97 18.33
C VAL A 18 13.27 -6.50 17.92
N CYS A 19 14.23 -5.68 18.36
CA CYS A 19 14.25 -4.25 18.10
C CYS A 19 15.37 -3.91 17.13
N PHE A 20 15.02 -3.15 16.09
CA PHE A 20 15.96 -2.68 15.08
C PHE A 20 16.06 -1.16 15.14
N SER A 21 17.23 -0.63 14.80
CA SER A 21 17.37 0.80 14.54
C SER A 21 16.67 1.18 13.24
N SER A 22 16.18 2.43 13.16
CA SER A 22 15.65 2.96 11.91
C SER A 22 16.78 3.11 10.89
N ASN A 23 16.61 2.55 9.68
CA ASN A 23 17.49 2.79 8.55
C ASN A 23 16.77 3.66 7.51
N TYR A 24 16.86 4.98 7.68
CA TYR A 24 16.12 5.94 6.86
C TYR A 24 16.55 5.94 5.39
N GLU A 25 17.84 5.73 5.11
CA GLU A 25 18.37 5.67 3.74
C GLU A 25 17.78 4.49 2.99
N LEU A 26 17.75 3.31 3.64
CA LEU A 26 17.12 2.13 3.07
C LEU A 26 15.62 2.36 2.81
N TYR A 27 14.90 2.96 3.77
CA TYR A 27 13.47 3.20 3.61
C TYR A 27 13.17 4.20 2.47
N ALA A 28 13.99 5.24 2.35
CA ALA A 28 13.89 6.22 1.27
C ALA A 28 14.18 5.59 -0.10
N ASP A 29 15.24 4.78 -0.21
CA ASP A 29 15.56 4.05 -1.44
C ASP A 29 14.42 3.10 -1.86
N MET A 30 13.90 2.31 -0.91
CA MET A 30 12.78 1.40 -1.16
C MET A 30 11.51 2.15 -1.57
N SER A 31 11.19 3.27 -0.92
CA SER A 31 10.10 4.17 -1.30
C SER A 31 10.27 4.66 -2.74
N ASN A 32 11.44 5.18 -3.08
CA ASN A 32 11.71 5.69 -4.43
C ASN A 32 11.48 4.61 -5.49
N ARG A 33 11.93 3.38 -5.26
CA ARG A 33 11.69 2.26 -6.20
C ARG A 33 10.20 1.96 -6.39
N VAL A 34 9.41 1.99 -5.32
CA VAL A 34 7.95 1.82 -5.40
C VAL A 34 7.33 2.96 -6.19
N MET A 35 7.66 4.21 -5.85
CA MET A 35 7.07 5.40 -6.50
C MET A 35 7.42 5.46 -7.99
N SER A 36 8.68 5.20 -8.37
CA SER A 36 9.08 5.12 -9.78
C SER A 36 8.35 4.00 -10.53
N THR A 37 8.12 2.85 -9.88
CA THR A 37 7.33 1.77 -10.49
C THR A 37 5.87 2.21 -10.73
N LEU A 38 5.28 2.98 -9.81
CA LEU A 38 3.93 3.52 -10.01
C LEU A 38 3.87 4.56 -11.13
N GLU A 39 4.87 5.44 -11.22
CA GLU A 39 5.00 6.45 -12.27
C GLU A 39 5.15 5.84 -13.67
N GLU A 40 5.80 4.69 -13.79
CA GLU A 40 5.89 3.96 -15.06
C GLU A 40 4.55 3.33 -15.49
N LEU A 41 3.75 2.87 -14.52
CA LEU A 41 2.51 2.13 -14.79
C LEU A 41 1.29 3.04 -14.97
N SER A 42 1.26 4.18 -14.28
CA SER A 42 0.09 5.04 -14.20
C SER A 42 0.29 6.34 -14.97
N PRO A 43 -0.75 6.88 -15.63
CA PRO A 43 -0.63 8.14 -16.39
C PRO A 43 -0.18 9.32 -15.54
N ARG A 44 -0.60 9.35 -14.27
CA ARG A 44 -0.24 10.40 -13.31
C ARG A 44 -0.26 9.86 -11.90
N VAL A 45 0.78 10.18 -11.14
CA VAL A 45 0.97 9.79 -9.74
C VAL A 45 1.17 11.03 -8.89
N GLU A 46 0.57 11.04 -7.70
CA GLU A 46 0.75 12.05 -6.67
C GLU A 46 1.24 11.35 -5.39
N ILE A 47 2.50 11.61 -5.02
CA ILE A 47 3.11 11.05 -3.81
C ILE A 47 2.52 11.79 -2.59
N TYR A 48 1.93 11.04 -1.67
CA TYR A 48 1.31 11.58 -0.44
C TYR A 48 2.22 11.41 0.79
N SER A 49 2.92 10.28 0.88
CA SER A 49 3.92 9.96 1.90
C SER A 49 4.97 8.99 1.36
N ILE A 50 5.92 8.57 2.21
CA ILE A 50 6.96 7.57 1.88
C ILE A 50 6.39 6.20 1.46
N ASP A 51 5.15 5.89 1.83
CA ASP A 51 4.51 4.60 1.61
C ASP A 51 3.13 4.71 0.95
N GLU A 52 2.73 5.91 0.52
CA GLU A 52 1.40 6.18 -0.02
C GLU A 52 1.44 7.14 -1.21
N ALA A 53 0.73 6.77 -2.28
CA ALA A 53 0.53 7.60 -3.45
C ALA A 53 -0.89 7.43 -4.01
N PHE A 54 -1.37 8.46 -4.71
CA PHE A 54 -2.61 8.44 -5.47
C PHE A 54 -2.31 8.40 -6.96
N CYS A 55 -2.87 7.42 -7.66
CA CYS A 55 -2.77 7.33 -9.11
C CYS A 55 -4.07 7.86 -9.73
N ASP A 56 -3.97 8.80 -10.66
CA ASP A 56 -5.11 9.26 -11.45
C ASP A 56 -5.33 8.30 -12.62
N LEU A 57 -6.44 7.55 -12.55
CA LEU A 57 -6.80 6.53 -13.52
C LEU A 57 -7.88 7.02 -14.51
N THR A 58 -8.07 8.34 -14.61
CA THR A 58 -8.98 8.94 -15.58
C THR A 58 -8.60 8.48 -16.99
N GLY A 59 -9.57 7.94 -17.73
CA GLY A 59 -9.37 7.39 -19.07
C GLY A 59 -8.77 5.97 -19.12
N VAL A 60 -8.17 5.45 -18.04
CA VAL A 60 -7.63 4.08 -18.02
C VAL A 60 -8.74 3.03 -18.15
N HIS A 61 -9.90 3.29 -17.52
CA HIS A 61 -11.07 2.41 -17.58
C HIS A 61 -11.66 2.24 -18.99
N ASN A 62 -11.36 3.16 -19.91
CA ASN A 62 -11.80 3.05 -21.31
C ASN A 62 -10.99 1.99 -22.08
N CYS A 63 -9.79 1.65 -21.60
CA CYS A 63 -8.85 0.79 -22.31
C CYS A 63 -8.63 -0.55 -21.59
N ARG A 64 -8.86 -0.62 -20.28
CA ARG A 64 -8.64 -1.83 -19.46
C ARG A 64 -9.51 -1.85 -18.22
N ASP A 65 -9.78 -3.05 -17.71
CA ASP A 65 -10.43 -3.23 -16.41
C ASP A 65 -9.52 -2.71 -15.28
N LEU A 66 -10.10 -1.89 -14.38
CA LEU A 66 -9.34 -1.27 -13.29
C LEU A 66 -8.95 -2.28 -12.20
N THR A 67 -9.70 -3.37 -12.05
CA THR A 67 -9.38 -4.44 -11.10
C THR A 67 -8.12 -5.16 -11.55
N ASP A 68 -8.05 -5.53 -12.83
CA ASP A 68 -6.87 -6.18 -13.39
C ASP A 68 -5.66 -5.25 -13.40
N PHE A 69 -5.86 -3.97 -13.70
CA PHE A 69 -4.81 -2.97 -13.58
C PHE A 69 -4.27 -2.83 -12.14
N GLY A 70 -5.15 -2.83 -11.13
CA GLY A 70 -4.72 -2.83 -9.74
C GLY A 70 -3.92 -4.09 -9.37
N ARG A 71 -4.28 -5.25 -9.92
CA ARG A 71 -3.55 -6.52 -9.69
C ARG A 71 -2.17 -6.47 -10.34
N GLU A 72 -2.08 -5.91 -11.54
CA GLU A 72 -0.83 -5.66 -12.26
C GLU A 72 0.11 -4.77 -11.43
N ILE A 73 -0.40 -3.68 -10.84
CA ILE A 73 0.38 -2.82 -9.93
C ILE A 73 0.92 -3.64 -8.75
N CYS A 74 0.06 -4.37 -8.04
CA CYS A 74 0.48 -5.17 -6.89
C CYS A 74 1.55 -6.21 -7.26
N ALA A 75 1.37 -6.91 -8.38
CA ALA A 75 2.30 -7.93 -8.84
C ALA A 75 3.65 -7.32 -9.27
N THR A 76 3.61 -6.20 -10.00
CA THR A 76 4.81 -5.52 -10.50
C THR A 76 5.64 -4.93 -9.37
N VAL A 77 5.00 -4.26 -8.41
CA VAL A 77 5.69 -3.73 -7.22
C VAL A 77 6.31 -4.87 -6.42
N LEU A 78 5.58 -5.97 -6.19
CA LEU A 78 6.10 -7.15 -5.50
C LEU A 78 7.30 -7.77 -6.23
N GLN A 79 7.22 -7.90 -7.56
CA GLN A 79 8.30 -8.47 -8.37
C GLN A 79 9.57 -7.61 -8.32
N ARG A 80 9.44 -6.28 -8.39
CA ARG A 80 10.57 -5.35 -8.49
C ARG A 80 11.18 -4.97 -7.15
N THR A 81 10.39 -4.95 -6.09
CA THR A 81 10.80 -4.42 -4.77
C THR A 81 10.70 -5.44 -3.65
N HIS A 82 10.03 -6.57 -3.87
CA HIS A 82 9.68 -7.54 -2.83
C HIS A 82 8.78 -6.98 -1.71
N LEU A 83 8.16 -5.82 -1.94
CA LEU A 83 7.18 -5.23 -1.03
C LEU A 83 5.76 -5.51 -1.51
N THR A 84 4.89 -5.91 -0.59
CA THR A 84 3.45 -6.04 -0.84
C THR A 84 2.77 -4.69 -0.66
N VAL A 85 1.96 -4.27 -1.63
CA VAL A 85 1.15 -3.05 -1.56
C VAL A 85 -0.34 -3.36 -1.60
N GLY A 86 -1.15 -2.44 -1.04
CA GLY A 86 -2.61 -2.50 -1.09
C GLY A 86 -3.15 -1.39 -1.98
N VAL A 87 -4.05 -1.75 -2.90
CA VAL A 87 -4.65 -0.84 -3.88
C VAL A 87 -6.15 -0.70 -3.61
N GLY A 88 -6.60 0.53 -3.34
CA GLY A 88 -8.02 0.89 -3.28
C GLY A 88 -8.37 1.80 -4.45
N ILE A 89 -9.46 1.48 -5.17
CA ILE A 89 -9.90 2.22 -6.35
C ILE A 89 -11.30 2.78 -6.08
N ALA A 90 -11.46 4.09 -6.22
CA ALA A 90 -12.75 4.77 -6.10
C ALA A 90 -12.73 6.13 -6.81
N GLN A 91 -13.89 6.77 -6.91
CA GLN A 91 -14.07 8.06 -7.60
C GLN A 91 -13.33 9.24 -6.95
N THR A 92 -12.99 9.16 -5.66
CA THR A 92 -12.27 10.23 -4.94
C THR A 92 -11.12 9.65 -4.12
N LYS A 93 -10.09 10.47 -3.86
CA LYS A 93 -8.93 10.09 -3.03
C LYS A 93 -9.36 9.56 -1.65
N THR A 94 -10.36 10.20 -1.02
CA THR A 94 -10.88 9.80 0.28
C THR A 94 -11.55 8.43 0.23
N LEU A 95 -12.40 8.19 -0.78
CA LEU A 95 -13.04 6.88 -0.96
C LEU A 95 -12.03 5.79 -1.33
N ALA A 96 -11.00 6.11 -2.11
CA ALA A 96 -9.93 5.17 -2.46
C ALA A 96 -9.14 4.76 -1.22
N LYS A 97 -8.78 5.73 -0.36
CA LYS A 97 -8.13 5.48 0.94
C LYS A 97 -9.01 4.62 1.85
N LEU A 98 -10.32 4.91 1.89
CA LEU A 98 -11.30 4.12 2.64
C LEU A 98 -11.40 2.68 2.11
N ALA A 99 -11.46 2.50 0.79
CA ALA A 99 -11.51 1.19 0.15
C ALA A 99 -10.27 0.36 0.50
N ASN A 100 -9.07 0.95 0.45
CA ASN A 100 -7.83 0.30 0.85
C ASN A 100 -7.83 -0.06 2.35
N HIS A 101 -8.32 0.84 3.20
CA HIS A 101 -8.46 0.56 4.64
C HIS A 101 -9.42 -0.61 4.93
N ALA A 102 -10.58 -0.63 4.27
CA ALA A 102 -11.55 -1.70 4.40
C ALA A 102 -10.98 -3.04 3.92
N ALA A 103 -10.27 -3.05 2.78
CA ALA A 103 -9.59 -4.24 2.25
C ALA A 103 -8.60 -4.83 3.26
N LYS A 104 -7.77 -4.00 3.90
CA LYS A 104 -6.81 -4.43 4.93
C LYS A 104 -7.52 -5.03 6.15
N LYS A 105 -8.63 -4.44 6.61
CA LYS A 105 -9.40 -4.96 7.75
C LYS A 105 -10.07 -6.31 7.45
N MET A 106 -10.64 -6.47 6.26
CA MET A 106 -11.26 -7.74 5.85
C MET A 106 -10.21 -8.84 5.70
N ALA A 107 -9.05 -8.54 5.09
CA ALA A 107 -7.94 -9.47 4.99
C ALA A 107 -7.44 -9.97 6.35
N ALA A 108 -7.38 -9.08 7.35
CA ALA A 108 -7.00 -9.44 8.72
C ALA A 108 -8.04 -10.34 9.41
N ALA A 109 -9.33 -10.19 9.09
CA ALA A 109 -10.41 -11.03 9.60
C ALA A 109 -10.43 -12.43 8.95
N ASP A 110 -10.12 -12.51 7.66
CA ASP A 110 -10.18 -13.75 6.87
C ASP A 110 -8.88 -14.56 6.88
N GLY A 111 -7.84 -14.09 7.58
CA GLY A 111 -6.55 -14.79 7.71
C GLY A 111 -5.73 -14.91 6.42
N ARG A 112 -6.11 -14.19 5.35
CA ARG A 112 -5.40 -14.18 4.06
C ARG A 112 -4.66 -12.86 3.86
N GLY A 113 -3.33 -12.90 4.02
CA GLY A 113 -2.45 -11.78 3.66
C GLY A 113 -2.31 -11.66 2.14
N GLY A 114 -3.14 -10.85 1.50
CA GLY A 114 -3.06 -10.55 0.07
C GLY A 114 -3.97 -9.39 -0.32
N GLY A 115 -3.47 -8.47 -1.13
CA GLY A 115 -4.17 -7.23 -1.48
C GLY A 115 -5.51 -7.49 -2.18
N PHE A 116 -6.61 -7.04 -1.56
CA PHE A 116 -7.94 -7.04 -2.16
C PHE A 116 -8.18 -5.71 -2.88
N ILE A 117 -8.53 -5.78 -4.16
CA ILE A 117 -9.02 -4.64 -4.94
C ILE A 117 -10.53 -4.77 -4.96
N LYS A 118 -11.22 -3.83 -4.29
CA LYS A 118 -12.67 -3.71 -4.39
C LYS A 118 -12.95 -2.61 -5.40
N SER A 119 -13.21 -2.98 -6.65
CA SER A 119 -13.77 -2.06 -7.63
C SER A 119 -15.21 -1.78 -7.21
N GLY A 120 -15.44 -0.62 -6.62
CA GLY A 120 -16.79 -0.13 -6.37
C GLY A 120 -17.34 0.48 -7.65
N THR A 121 -17.92 -0.32 -8.53
CA THR A 121 -18.88 0.20 -9.51
C THR A 121 -20.25 0.17 -8.85
N PRO A 122 -20.88 1.34 -8.65
CA PRO A 122 -22.27 1.45 -9.09
C PRO A 122 -22.66 2.85 -9.61
N ALA A 123 -23.44 2.84 -10.70
CA ALA A 123 -24.25 3.90 -11.31
C ALA A 123 -23.53 5.11 -11.94
#